data_AF-A0A1H0QDX6-F1
#
_entry.id   AF-A0A1H0QDX6-F1
#
_cell.length_a   1.000
_cell.length_b   1.000
_cell.length_c   1.000
_cell.angle_alpha   90.00
_cell.angle_beta   90.00
_cell.angle_gamma   90.00
#
_symmetry.space_group_name_H-M   'P 1'
#
loop_
_entity.id
_entity.type
_entity.pdbx_description
1 polymer ?
#
loop_
_entity_poly.entity_id
_entity_poly.type
_entity_poly.pdbx_seq_one_letter_code
_entity_poly.pdbx_strand_id
1 'polypeptide(L)'
;MPEAVSMKLLKVSGCDDKTCPAVYVSDRGTAVVQGEHVLNADGLELGQGETAVELPAETVLNAVSALVESGTSPETVQRLRGL
;
A
#
# COMPACT_ATOMS: atom_id res chain seq x y z
N MET A 1 -19.40 13.79 -10.25
CA MET A 1 -18.70 13.03 -9.19
C MET A 1 -17.96 11.94 -9.94
N PRO A 2 -16.62 11.97 -10.07
CA PRO A 2 -15.94 10.99 -10.90
C PRO A 2 -16.17 9.61 -10.29
N GLU A 3 -16.56 8.65 -11.14
CA GLU A 3 -16.81 7.27 -10.76
C GLU A 3 -15.62 6.74 -9.95
N ALA A 4 -15.90 6.25 -8.75
CA ALA A 4 -14.89 5.71 -7.87
C ALA A 4 -14.16 4.60 -8.61
N VAL A 5 -12.90 4.87 -8.95
CA VAL A 5 -12.01 3.89 -9.53
C VAL A 5 -11.81 2.80 -8.48
N SER A 6 -12.60 1.74 -8.54
CA SER A 6 -12.55 0.62 -7.61
C SER A 6 -11.31 -0.22 -7.92
N MET A 7 -10.16 0.19 -7.37
CA MET A 7 -8.96 -0.63 -7.34
C MET A 7 -9.19 -1.81 -6.40
N LYS A 8 -8.82 -3.03 -6.84
CA LYS A 8 -8.76 -4.18 -5.93
C LYS A 8 -7.44 -4.16 -5.18
N LEU A 9 -7.50 -4.35 -3.87
CA LEU A 9 -6.34 -4.31 -2.98
C LEU A 9 -6.15 -5.67 -2.31
N LEU A 10 -4.92 -6.19 -2.39
CA LEU A 10 -4.48 -7.35 -1.62
C LEU A 10 -3.57 -6.88 -0.49
N LYS A 11 -3.92 -7.17 0.75
CA LYS A 11 -3.06 -6.85 1.89
C LYS A 11 -1.83 -7.76 1.87
N VAL A 12 -0.65 -7.16 1.93
CA VAL A 12 0.64 -7.89 1.93
C VAL A 12 1.41 -7.72 3.24
N SER A 13 1.10 -6.68 4.02
CA SER A 13 1.71 -6.43 5.32
C SER A 13 0.76 -5.62 6.22
N GLY A 14 0.92 -5.78 7.53
CA GLY A 14 0.10 -5.14 8.57
C GLY A 14 -0.69 -6.16 9.40
N CYS A 15 -1.22 -5.73 10.54
CA CYS A 15 -1.97 -6.61 11.45
C CYS A 15 -3.43 -6.80 10.99
N ASP A 16 -4.10 -7.89 11.37
CA ASP A 16 -5.51 -8.17 10.98
C ASP A 16 -6.52 -7.16 11.53
N ASP A 17 -6.16 -6.39 12.56
CA ASP A 17 -7.02 -5.33 13.08
C ASP A 17 -7.13 -4.15 12.10
N LYS A 18 -8.35 -3.59 12.02
CA LYS A 18 -8.72 -2.53 11.05
C LYS A 18 -8.01 -1.19 11.27
N THR A 19 -7.28 -1.04 12.37
CA THR A 19 -6.62 0.21 12.77
C THR A 19 -5.11 0.18 12.66
N CYS A 20 -4.51 -0.95 12.25
CA CYS A 20 -3.06 -1.01 12.09
C CYS A 20 -2.59 -0.40 10.77
N PRO A 21 -1.39 0.20 10.77
CA PRO A 21 -0.65 0.47 9.54
C PRO A 21 -0.54 -0.79 8.68
N ALA A 22 -0.78 -0.64 7.39
CA ALA A 22 -0.85 -1.76 6.46
C ALA A 22 -0.37 -1.36 5.06
N VAL A 23 0.15 -2.34 4.33
CA VAL A 23 0.55 -2.19 2.94
C VAL A 23 -0.25 -3.16 2.09
N TYR A 24 -0.74 -2.65 0.97
CA TYR A 24 -1.55 -3.35 0.00
C TYR A 24 -0.89 -3.29 -1.38
N VAL A 25 -1.19 -4.28 -2.22
CA VAL A 25 -0.88 -4.27 -3.65
C VAL A 25 -2.17 -4.14 -4.42
N SER A 26 -2.21 -3.19 -5.35
CA SER A 26 -3.34 -3.01 -6.25
C SER A 26 -3.30 -4.01 -7.41
N ASP A 27 -4.46 -4.25 -8.02
CA ASP A 27 -4.61 -4.90 -9.33
C ASP A 27 -3.90 -4.18 -10.49
N ARG A 28 -3.26 -3.04 -10.22
CA ARG A 28 -2.42 -2.27 -11.14
C ARG A 28 -0.93 -2.52 -10.93
N GLY A 29 -0.56 -3.32 -9.94
CA GLY A 29 0.84 -3.55 -9.57
C GLY A 29 1.47 -2.37 -8.82
N THR A 30 0.65 -1.52 -8.19
CA THR A 30 1.13 -0.41 -7.35
C THR A 30 0.90 -0.71 -5.87
N ALA A 31 1.77 -0.23 -5.00
CA ALA A 31 1.53 -0.31 -3.56
C ALA A 31 0.55 0.79 -3.11
N VAL A 32 -0.30 0.46 -2.15
CA VAL A 32 -1.14 1.42 -1.41
C VAL A 32 -0.84 1.24 0.06
N VAL A 33 -0.61 2.35 0.76
CA VAL A 33 -0.13 2.34 2.14
C VAL A 33 -1.14 3.04 3.04
N GLN A 34 -1.50 2.39 4.14
CA GLN A 34 -2.36 2.93 5.19
C GLN A 34 -1.51 3.13 6.45
N GLY A 35 -1.63 4.29 7.08
CA GLY A 35 -0.96 4.63 8.33
C GLY A 35 -1.51 5.93 8.91
N GLU A 36 -0.88 6.41 9.98
CA GLU A 36 -1.24 7.69 10.60
C GLU A 36 -0.74 8.85 9.73
N HIS A 37 -1.53 9.92 9.57
CA HIS A 37 -1.14 11.02 8.68
C HIS A 37 0.02 11.84 9.27
N VAL A 38 1.05 12.08 8.47
CA VAL A 38 2.12 13.00 8.81
C VAL A 38 1.85 14.34 8.13
N LEU A 39 1.42 15.33 8.91
CA LEU A 39 1.05 16.65 8.39
C LEU A 39 2.26 17.56 8.19
N ASN A 40 3.24 17.51 9.09
CA ASN A 40 4.46 18.30 9.05
C ASN A 40 5.59 17.53 9.75
N ALA A 41 6.75 17.42 9.12
CA ALA A 41 7.96 16.85 9.70
C ALA A 41 9.20 17.52 9.11
N ASP A 42 10.25 17.69 9.89
CA ASP A 42 11.52 18.24 9.39
C ASP A 42 12.10 17.33 8.31
N GLY A 43 12.38 17.90 7.13
CA GLY A 43 12.88 17.17 5.96
C GLY A 43 11.82 16.46 5.12
N LEU A 44 10.53 16.59 5.45
CA LEU A 44 9.41 16.11 4.63
C LEU A 44 8.91 17.23 3.71
N GLU A 45 9.01 17.03 2.41
CA GLU A 45 8.42 17.91 1.39
C GLU A 45 7.27 17.16 0.72
N LEU A 46 6.06 17.73 0.75
CA LEU A 46 4.87 17.19 0.10
C LEU A 46 4.38 18.14 -1.00
N GLY A 47 4.29 17.61 -2.22
CA GLY A 47 3.68 18.26 -3.37
C GLY A 47 2.15 18.21 -3.33
N GLN A 48 1.52 18.89 -4.29
CA GLN A 48 0.06 18.86 -4.41
C GLN A 48 -0.45 17.44 -4.70
N GLY A 49 -1.37 16.96 -3.87
CA GLY A 49 -1.96 15.63 -3.99
C GLY A 49 -1.15 14.51 -3.36
N GLU A 50 0.00 14.81 -2.75
CA GLU A 50 0.76 13.84 -1.98
C GLU A 50 0.25 13.74 -0.53
N THR A 51 0.47 12.59 0.09
CA THR A 51 0.14 12.34 1.49
C THR A 51 1.24 11.49 2.09
N ALA A 52 1.76 11.91 3.24
CA ALA A 52 2.67 11.10 4.03
C ALA A 52 1.90 10.38 5.12
N VAL A 53 2.28 9.13 5.35
CA VAL A 53 1.80 8.32 6.47
C VAL A 53 2.96 7.71 7.23
N GLU A 54 2.82 7.61 8.55
CA GLU A 54 3.79 6.95 9.41
C GLU A 54 3.48 5.45 9.52
N LEU A 55 4.52 4.63 9.38
CA LEU A 55 4.45 3.18 9.57
C LEU A 55 5.65 2.70 10.39
N PRO A 56 5.48 1.64 11.20
CA PRO A 56 6.60 0.91 11.77
C PRO A 56 7.53 0.40 10.67
N ALA A 57 8.85 0.55 10.86
CA ALA A 57 9.84 0.12 9.87
C ALA A 57 9.71 -1.38 9.54
N GLU A 58 9.37 -2.22 10.53
CA GLU A 58 9.11 -3.65 10.33
C GLU A 58 7.95 -3.92 9.36
N THR A 59 6.88 -3.11 9.39
CA THR A 59 5.74 -3.25 8.47
C THR A 59 6.16 -2.97 7.03
N VAL A 60 7.03 -1.98 6.83
CA VAL A 60 7.59 -1.64 5.52
C VAL A 60 8.51 -2.76 5.02
N LEU A 61 9.40 -3.26 5.87
CA LEU A 61 10.32 -4.34 5.51
C LEU A 61 9.57 -5.63 5.17
N ASN A 62 8.56 -6.00 5.95
CA ASN A 62 7.72 -7.15 5.65
C ASN A 62 6.99 -6.99 4.32
N ALA A 63 6.51 -5.78 4.00
CA ALA A 63 5.88 -5.51 2.71
C ALA A 63 6.88 -5.65 1.56
N VAL A 64 8.11 -5.14 1.71
CA VAL A 64 9.16 -5.28 0.69
C VAL A 64 9.52 -6.75 0.47
N SER A 65 9.70 -7.52 1.54
CA SER A 65 9.93 -8.98 1.44
C SER A 65 8.80 -9.66 0.71
N ALA A 66 7.54 -9.39 1.11
CA ALA A 66 6.36 -9.95 0.46
C ALA A 66 6.27 -9.56 -1.03
N LEU A 67 6.64 -8.33 -1.40
CA LEU A 67 6.68 -7.87 -2.80
C LEU A 67 7.76 -8.58 -3.63
N VAL A 68 8.93 -8.83 -3.03
CA VAL A 68 10.02 -9.58 -3.68
C VAL A 68 9.64 -11.05 -3.85
N GLU A 69 9.08 -11.67 -2.81
CA GLU A 69 8.65 -13.08 -2.79
C GLU A 69 7.44 -13.35 -3.69
N SER A 70 6.47 -12.43 -3.71
CA SER A 70 5.32 -12.51 -4.61
C SER A 70 5.74 -12.38 -6.08
N GLY A 71 6.96 -11.88 -6.30
CA GLY A 71 7.45 -11.41 -7.58
C GLY A 71 6.56 -10.27 -8.07
N THR A 72 7.13 -9.34 -8.82
CA THR A 72 6.34 -8.63 -9.83
C THR A 72 5.99 -9.60 -10.98
N SER A 73 5.44 -10.78 -10.67
CA SER A 73 4.98 -11.74 -11.65
C SER A 73 3.58 -11.31 -12.11
N PRO A 74 3.31 -11.28 -13.43
CA PRO A 74 1.99 -11.03 -13.97
C PRO A 74 0.90 -11.94 -13.38
N GLU A 75 1.24 -13.06 -12.75
CA GLU A 75 0.29 -13.98 -12.10
C GLU A 75 -0.43 -13.39 -10.88
N THR A 76 0.23 -12.58 -10.05
CA THR A 76 -0.41 -11.95 -8.88
C THR A 76 -1.44 -10.89 -9.33
N VAL A 77 -1.08 -10.12 -10.35
CA VAL A 77 -2.00 -9.17 -11.02
C VAL A 77 -3.13 -9.93 -11.74
N GLN A 78 -2.84 -11.09 -12.34
CA GLN A 78 -3.82 -11.89 -13.07
C GLN A 78 -4.82 -12.61 -12.13
N ARG A 79 -4.38 -13.04 -10.93
CA ARG A 79 -5.28 -13.54 -9.87
C ARG A 79 -6.21 -12.44 -9.35
N LEU A 80 -5.73 -11.20 -9.24
CA LEU A 80 -6.56 -10.06 -8.82
C LEU A 80 -7.55 -9.60 -9.90
N ARG A 81 -7.22 -9.74 -11.19
CA ARG A 81 -8.13 -9.45 -12.32
C ARG A 81 -9.20 -10.51 -12.57
N GLY A 82 -9.02 -11.73 -12.04
CA GLY A 82 -9.94 -12.86 -12.21
C GLY A 82 -10.96 -13.05 -11.08
N LEU A 83 -10.74 -12.43 -9.91
CA LEU A 83 -11.78 -12.17 -8.90
C LEU A 83 -12.62 -10.96 -9.33
#